data_AF-A0A2N3C6B7-F1
#
_entry.id   AF-A0A2N3C6B7-F1
#
_cell.length_a   1.000
_cell.length_b   1.000
_cell.length_c   1.000
_cell.angle_alpha   90.00
_cell.angle_beta   90.00
_cell.angle_gamma   90.00
#
_symmetry.space_group_name_H-M   'P 1'
#
loop_
_entity.id
_entity.type
_entity.pdbx_description
1 polymer ?
#
loop_
_entity_poly.entity_id
_entity_poly.type
_entity_poly.pdbx_seq_one_letter_code
_entity_poly.pdbx_strand_id
1 'polypeptide(L)' 'MNALFDAGHHIVLFTARGSKTGIDWRSTTEAQMAEWGVRYHELRLGKPAADHYIDDRMTTLAQVLADLGLDPKGDNA' A
#
# COMPACT_ATOMS: atom_id res chain seq x y z
N MET A 1 0.81 6.09 4.83
CA MET A 1 -0.34 5.41 4.18
C MET A 1 -1.64 5.75 4.90
N ASN A 2 -1.75 5.45 6.21
CA ASN A 2 -2.93 5.79 7.00
C ASN A 2 -3.29 7.29 6.95
N ALA A 3 -2.31 8.19 6.99
CA ALA A 3 -2.55 9.62 6.79
C ALA A 3 -3.20 9.97 5.44
N LEU A 4 -2.87 9.24 4.36
CA LEU A 4 -3.52 9.42 3.05
C LEU A 4 -4.96 8.91 3.08
N PHE A 5 -5.21 7.80 3.78
CA PHE A 5 -6.56 7.30 4.00
C PHE A 5 -7.41 8.34 4.76
N ASP A 6 -6.88 8.94 5.83
CA ASP A 6 -7.56 9.99 6.61
C ASP A 6 -7.81 11.25 5.78
N ALA A 7 -6.88 11.60 4.91
CA ALA A 7 -7.04 12.70 3.95
C ALA A 7 -8.02 12.39 2.80
N GLY A 8 -8.71 11.24 2.84
CA GLY A 8 -9.77 10.89 1.88
C GLY A 8 -9.28 10.26 0.58
N HIS A 9 -8.02 9.85 0.49
CA HIS A 9 -7.52 9.15 -0.69
C HIS A 9 -8.03 7.71 -0.74
N HIS A 10 -8.40 7.25 -1.93
CA HIS A 10 -8.70 5.84 -2.18
C HIS A 10 -7.40 5.03 -2.27
N ILE A 11 -7.28 4.01 -1.43
CA ILE A 11 -6.04 3.26 -1.24
C ILE A 11 -6.19 1.84 -1.78
N VAL A 12 -5.45 1.52 -2.84
CA VAL A 12 -5.38 0.18 -3.45
C VAL A 12 -4.01 -0.43 -3.17
N LEU A 13 -3.98 -1.53 -2.42
CA LEU A 13 -2.79 -2.36 -2.24
C LEU A 13 -2.67 -3.33 -3.40
N PHE A 14 -1.64 -3.18 -4.25
CA PHE A 14 -1.39 -4.10 -5.36
C PHE A 14 -0.04 -4.82 -5.20
N THR A 15 -0.10 -6.12 -4.89
CA THR A 15 1.09 -6.90 -4.51
C THR A 15 1.43 -8.02 -5.50
N ALA A 16 2.73 -8.28 -5.64
CA ALA A 16 3.27 -9.39 -6.44
C ALA A 16 3.45 -10.69 -5.62
N ARG A 17 2.99 -10.69 -4.35
CA ARG A 17 2.95 -11.92 -3.55
C ARG A 17 2.15 -12.99 -4.28
N GLY A 18 2.72 -14.19 -4.38
CA GLY A 18 2.13 -15.30 -5.11
C GLY A 18 2.34 -15.27 -6.62
N SER A 19 2.73 -14.14 -7.22
CA SER A 19 2.80 -14.02 -8.68
C SER A 19 3.84 -14.92 -9.34
N LYS A 20 4.97 -15.23 -8.68
CA LYS A 20 5.95 -16.23 -9.18
C LYS A 20 5.61 -17.67 -8.76
N THR A 21 4.95 -17.87 -7.62
CA THR A 21 4.79 -19.19 -7.01
C THR A 21 3.41 -19.82 -7.20
N GLY A 22 2.41 -19.04 -7.62
CA GLY A 22 1.00 -19.45 -7.72
C GLY A 22 0.29 -19.61 -6.38
N ILE A 23 0.98 -19.40 -5.25
CA ILE A 23 0.38 -19.49 -3.91
C ILE A 23 -0.56 -18.30 -3.70
N ASP A 24 -1.79 -18.56 -3.28
CA ASP A 24 -2.69 -17.49 -2.83
C ASP A 24 -2.28 -16.99 -1.44
N TRP A 25 -1.78 -15.75 -1.41
CA TRP A 25 -1.35 -15.07 -0.19
C TRP A 25 -2.41 -14.12 0.38
N ARG A 26 -3.65 -14.15 -0.11
CA ARG A 26 -4.70 -13.22 0.31
C ARG A 26 -4.91 -13.24 1.82
N SER A 27 -5.27 -14.39 2.38
CA SER A 27 -5.59 -14.54 3.81
C SER A 27 -4.45 -14.05 4.70
N THR A 28 -3.22 -14.49 4.43
CA THR A 28 -2.03 -14.05 5.18
C THR A 28 -1.80 -12.55 5.07
N THR A 29 -2.01 -11.96 3.89
CA THR A 29 -1.79 -10.53 3.67
C THR A 29 -2.85 -9.71 4.38
N GLU A 30 -4.12 -10.12 4.33
CA GLU A 30 -5.23 -9.47 5.04
C GLU A 30 -5.02 -9.52 6.55
N ALA A 31 -4.61 -10.67 7.09
CA ALA A 31 -4.30 -10.82 8.51
C ALA A 31 -3.18 -9.88 8.97
N GLN A 32 -2.10 -9.77 8.17
CA GLN A 32 -0.99 -8.85 8.46
C GLN A 32 -1.43 -7.38 8.42
N MET A 33 -2.22 -6.98 7.42
CA MET A 33 -2.70 -5.59 7.35
C MET A 33 -3.59 -5.24 8.54
N ALA A 34 -4.45 -6.17 8.96
CA ALA A 34 -5.29 -6.02 10.13
C ALA A 34 -4.45 -5.90 11.42
N GLU A 35 -3.48 -6.80 11.61
CA GLU A 35 -2.56 -6.79 12.76
C GLU A 35 -1.77 -5.47 12.85
N TRP A 36 -1.31 -4.94 11.73
CA TRP A 36 -0.53 -3.70 11.67
C TRP A 36 -1.39 -2.43 11.67
N GLY A 37 -2.72 -2.57 11.64
CA GLY A 37 -3.64 -1.42 11.55
C GLY A 37 -3.52 -0.63 10.25
N VAL A 38 -3.13 -1.28 9.15
CA VAL A 38 -3.04 -0.64 7.83
C VAL A 38 -4.43 -0.52 7.22
N ARG A 39 -4.86 0.71 6.93
CA ARG A 39 -6.15 0.98 6.31
C ARG A 39 -6.03 1.10 4.80
N TYR A 40 -6.89 0.39 4.09
CA TYR A 40 -6.95 0.35 2.64
C TYR A 40 -8.38 0.03 2.18
N HIS A 41 -8.68 0.32 0.92
CA HIS A 41 -10.00 0.08 0.34
C HIS A 41 -10.02 -1.23 -0.46
N GLU A 42 -8.91 -1.56 -1.13
CA GLU A 42 -8.80 -2.77 -1.95
C GLU A 42 -7.45 -3.46 -1.77
N LEU A 43 -7.47 -4.79 -1.72
CA LEU A 43 -6.28 -5.63 -1.85
C LEU A 43 -6.36 -6.42 -3.16
N ARG A 44 -5.44 -6.13 -4.07
CA ARG A 44 -5.26 -6.81 -5.36
C ARG A 44 -3.98 -7.65 -5.31
N LEU A 45 -4.12 -8.94 -5.62
CA LEU A 45 -3.00 -9.86 -5.86
C LEU A 45 -2.76 -9.99 -7.36
N GLY A 46 -1.64 -10.59 -7.74
CA GLY A 46 -1.32 -10.86 -9.15
C GLY A 46 -0.63 -9.70 -9.87
N LYS A 47 0.02 -8.79 -9.15
CA LYS A 47 0.95 -7.84 -9.80
C LYS A 47 2.03 -8.64 -10.52
N PRO A 48 2.30 -8.41 -11.81
CA PRO A 48 3.31 -9.17 -12.56
C PRO A 48 4.63 -9.13 -11.82
N ALA A 49 5.27 -10.27 -11.59
CA ALA A 49 6.57 -10.27 -10.93
C ALA A 49 7.65 -9.75 -11.88
N ALA A 50 8.38 -8.72 -11.46
CA ALA A 50 9.43 -8.10 -12.25
C ALA A 50 10.62 -7.75 -11.35
N ASP A 51 11.80 -7.62 -11.96
CA ASP A 51 13.00 -7.15 -11.27
C ASP A 51 12.98 -5.62 -11.09
N HIS A 52 12.38 -4.91 -12.06
CA HIS A 52 12.20 -3.46 -12.02
C HIS A 52 10.80 -3.05 -12.51
N TYR A 53 10.28 -1.97 -11.93
CA TYR A 53 9.13 -1.24 -12.46
C TYR A 53 9.58 0.17 -12.80
N ILE A 54 9.21 0.66 -13.98
CA ILE A 54 9.42 2.03 -14.43
C ILE A 54 8.03 2.59 -14.70
N ASP A 55 7.69 3.71 -14.06
CA ASP A 55 6.37 4.32 -14.09
C ASP A 55 6.55 5.84 -14.06
N ASP A 56 5.98 6.53 -15.04
CA ASP A 56 6.13 7.96 -15.27
C ASP A 56 5.44 8.82 -14.20
N ARG A 57 4.54 8.21 -13.39
CA ARG A 57 3.84 8.86 -12.29
C ARG A 57 4.15 8.24 -10.93
N MET A 58 5.22 7.45 -10.84
CA MET A 58 5.66 6.93 -9.55
C MET A 58 6.17 8.06 -8.66
N THR A 59 5.64 8.10 -7.44
CA THR A 59 6.08 9.00 -6.39
C THR A 59 6.25 8.22 -5.09
N THR A 60 7.17 8.66 -4.25
CA THR A 60 7.40 8.01 -2.95
C THR A 60 6.33 8.45 -1.96
N LEU A 61 6.02 7.60 -0.98
CA LEU A 61 5.08 7.98 0.09
C LEU A 61 5.54 9.25 0.82
N ALA A 62 6.83 9.39 1.11
CA ALA A 62 7.37 10.57 1.79
C ALA A 62 7.14 11.85 0.97
N GLN A 63 7.35 11.80 -0.34
CA GLN A 63 7.12 12.95 -1.21
C GLN A 63 5.64 13.35 -1.23
N VAL A 64 4.72 12.38 -1.40
CA VAL A 64 3.28 12.67 -1.39
C VAL A 64 2.84 13.27 -0.06
N LEU A 65 3.32 12.73 1.05
CA LEU A 65 2.99 13.26 2.37
C LEU A 65 3.50 14.70 2.53
N ALA A 66 4.72 14.99 2.09
CA ALA A 66 5.27 16.35 2.10
C ALA A 66 4.46 17.30 1.20
N ASP A 67 4.12 16.88 -0.02
CA ASP A 67 3.36 17.68 -0.98
C ASP A 67 1.95 18.03 -0.47
N LEU A 68 1.35 17.12 0.33
CA LEU A 68 0.04 17.30 0.93
C LEU A 68 0.10 17.95 2.33
N GLY A 69 1.29 18.23 2.86
CA GLY A 69 1.47 18.76 4.21
C GLY A 69 0.99 17.81 5.32
N LEU A 70 1.06 16.49 5.08
CA LEU A 70 0.61 15.45 6.01
C LEU A 70 1.78 14.89 6.82
N ASP A 71 1.62 14.75 8.13
CA ASP A 71 2.61 14.07 8.98
C ASP A 71 2.47 12.53 8.84
N PRO A 72 3.54 11.78 8.51
CA PRO A 72 3.53 10.33 8.55
C PRO A 72 3.22 9.72 9.92
N LYS A 73 3.49 10.44 11.02
CA LYS A 73 3.09 10.06 12.37
C LYS A 73 1.67 10.57 12.60
N GLY A 74 0.67 9.81 12.17
CA GLY A 74 -0.72 10.13 12.48
C GLY A 74 -0.90 10.40 13.98
N ASP A 75 -1.74 11.39 14.32
CA ASP A 75 -2.01 11.86 15.67
C ASP A 75 -2.12 10.70 16.68
N ASN A 76 -1.03 10.48 17.40
CA ASN A 76 -0.94 9.76 18.67
C ASN A 76 0.14 10.49 19.47
N ALA A 77 -0.22 11.71 19.89
CA ALA A 77 0.32 12.43 21.04
C ALA A 77 -0.82 12.62 22.04
#